data_AF-A0AAF0ZX26-F1
#
_entry.id   AF-A0AAF0ZX26-F1
#
_cell.length_a   1.000
_cell.length_b   1.000
_cell.length_c   1.000
_cell.angle_alpha   90.00
_cell.angle_beta   90.00
_cell.angle_gamma   90.00
#
_symmetry.space_group_name_H-M   'P 1'
#
loop_
_entity.id
_entity.type
_entity.pdbx_description
1 polymer ?
#
loop_
_entity_poly.entity_id
_entity_poly.type
_entity_poly.pdbx_seq_one_letter_code
_entity_poly.pdbx_strand_id
1 'polypeptide(L)'
;MEYEFIALADVGKEAKWLRNMLLDIKLWPQPMPVISIFCGSESTMCIAHNKMYNGKSRHLSLRHAYIRELVSNGVINIVYLRSNKIWLIYSQKH
;
A
#
# COMPACT_ATOMS: atom_id res chain seq x y z
N MET A 1 -10.91 -9.96 1.19
CA MET A 1 -10.72 -8.82 2.11
C MET A 1 -9.57 -9.06 3.06
N GLU A 2 -9.62 -10.06 3.96
CA GLU A 2 -8.53 -10.28 4.92
C GLU A 2 -7.19 -10.62 4.26
N TYR A 3 -7.17 -11.57 3.31
CA TYR A 3 -5.95 -11.93 2.57
C TYR A 3 -5.34 -10.75 1.81
N GLU A 4 -6.16 -9.95 1.12
CA GLU A 4 -5.67 -8.77 0.39
C GLU A 4 -5.16 -7.69 1.33
N PHE A 5 -5.79 -7.51 2.49
CA PHE A 5 -5.33 -6.53 3.46
C PHE A 5 -4.02 -6.98 4.12
N ILE A 6 -3.84 -8.29 4.35
CA ILE A 6 -2.56 -8.86 4.78
C ILE A 6 -1.49 -8.62 3.71
N ALA A 7 -1.78 -8.95 2.45
CA ALA A 7 -0.87 -8.71 1.34
C ALA A 7 -0.51 -7.22 1.19
N LEU A 8 -1.50 -6.32 1.33
CA LEU A 8 -1.29 -4.87 1.34
C LEU A 8 -0.33 -4.45 2.46
N ALA A 9 -0.51 -4.98 3.67
CA ALA A 9 0.37 -4.70 4.79
C ALA A 9 1.81 -5.16 4.53
N ASP A 10 1.99 -6.33 3.92
CA ASP A 10 3.32 -6.86 3.60
C ASP A 10 3.98 -6.07 2.47
N VAL A 11 3.26 -5.74 1.39
CA VAL A 11 3.77 -4.83 0.34
C VAL A 11 4.07 -3.44 0.89
N GLY A 12 3.30 -2.95 1.88
CA GLY A 12 3.60 -1.70 2.57
C GLY A 12 4.94 -1.73 3.32
N LYS A 13 5.31 -2.86 3.92
CA LYS A 13 6.65 -3.04 4.53
C LYS A 13 7.75 -2.99 3.48
N GLU A 14 7.57 -3.71 2.37
CA GLU A 14 8.53 -3.70 1.27
C GLU A 14 8.69 -2.30 0.67
N ALA A 15 7.59 -1.55 0.51
CA ALA A 15 7.64 -0.17 0.03
C ALA A 15 8.40 0.75 0.98
N LYS A 16 8.18 0.63 2.30
CA LYS A 16 8.94 1.40 3.31
C LYS A 16 10.43 1.04 3.26
N TRP A 17 10.75 -0.26 3.19
CA TRP A 17 12.12 -0.74 3.10
C TRP A 17 12.81 -0.20 1.84
N LEU A 18 12.17 -0.32 0.68
CA LEU A 18 12.68 0.20 -0.59
C LEU A 18 12.91 1.71 -0.53
N ARG A 19 11.95 2.47 0.01
CA ARG A 19 12.11 3.92 0.19
C ARG A 19 13.34 4.24 1.04
N ASN A 20 13.51 3.59 2.19
CA ASN A 20 14.65 3.83 3.07
C ASN A 20 15.97 3.49 2.38
N MET A 21 16.04 2.35 1.70
CA MET A 21 17.21 1.95 0.93
C MET A 21 17.60 2.99 -0.14
N LEU A 22 16.62 3.54 -0.85
CA LEU A 22 16.88 4.57 -1.86
C LEU A 22 17.28 5.92 -1.23
N LEU A 23 16.76 6.26 -0.05
CA LEU A 23 17.17 7.46 0.69
C LEU A 23 18.64 7.40 1.15
N ASP A 24 19.18 6.20 1.38
CA ASP A 24 20.58 6.00 1.75
C ASP A 24 21.56 6.24 0.56
N ILE A 25 21.06 6.32 -0.67
CA ILE A 25 21.86 6.60 -1.86
C ILE A 25 22.07 8.12 -1.99
N LYS A 26 23.32 8.58 -1.78
CA LYS A 26 23.70 10.01 -1.76
C LYS A 26 23.25 10.85 -2.97
N LEU A 27 23.11 10.25 -4.14
CA LEU A 27 22.75 10.94 -5.39
C LEU A 27 21.26 10.77 -5.76
N TRP A 28 20.46 10.14 -4.90
CA TRP A 28 19.05 9.94 -5.21
C TRP A 28 18.28 11.27 -5.21
N PRO A 29 17.53 11.60 -6.28
CA PRO A 29 16.76 12.84 -6.35
C PRO A 29 15.72 12.96 -5.24
N GLN A 30 15.69 14.11 -4.56
CA GLN A 30 14.71 14.44 -3.53
C GLN A 30 13.72 15.51 -4.02
N PRO A 31 12.46 15.50 -3.54
CA PRO A 31 11.90 14.55 -2.58
C PRO A 31 11.57 13.18 -3.22
N MET A 32 11.72 12.11 -2.45
CA MET A 32 11.25 10.78 -2.86
C MET A 32 9.75 10.79 -3.18
N PRO A 33 9.31 10.31 -4.36
CA PRO A 33 7.89 10.20 -4.68
C PRO A 33 7.19 9.17 -3.79
N VAL A 34 5.88 9.38 -3.58
CA VAL A 34 5.02 8.43 -2.87
C VAL A 34 4.88 7.14 -3.69
N ILE A 35 5.05 5.97 -3.06
CA ILE A 35 4.93 4.68 -3.75
C ILE A 35 3.45 4.30 -3.89
N SER A 36 2.97 4.10 -5.12
CA SER A 36 1.58 3.67 -5.33
C SER A 36 1.46 2.15 -5.26
N ILE A 37 0.64 1.66 -4.33
CA ILE A 37 0.27 0.25 -4.20
C ILE A 37 -1.13 0.06 -4.78
N PHE A 38 -1.24 -0.80 -5.78
CA PHE A 38 -2.50 -1.10 -6.44
C PHE A 38 -3.19 -2.29 -5.78
N CYS A 39 -4.46 -2.13 -5.42
CA CYS A 39 -5.26 -3.18 -4.80
C CYS A 39 -6.46 -3.55 -5.69
N GLY A 40 -6.80 -4.85 -5.72
CA GLY A 40 -7.92 -5.38 -6.49
C GLY A 40 -9.27 -5.31 -5.79
N SER A 41 -9.35 -4.85 -4.53
CA SER A 41 -10.61 -4.67 -3.81
C SER A 41 -10.80 -3.26 -3.29
N GLU A 42 -11.92 -2.68 -3.67
CA GLU A 42 -12.43 -1.42 -3.13
C GLU A 42 -12.62 -1.50 -1.60
N SER A 43 -13.05 -2.65 -1.08
CA SER A 43 -13.22 -2.85 0.37
C SER A 43 -11.90 -2.74 1.14
N THR A 44 -10.82 -3.31 0.60
CA THR A 44 -9.47 -3.23 1.17
C THR A 44 -8.98 -1.78 1.20
N MET A 45 -9.19 -1.04 0.11
CA MET A 45 -8.86 0.39 0.03
C MET A 45 -9.67 1.21 1.06
N CYS A 46 -10.98 0.99 1.17
CA CYS A 46 -11.82 1.69 2.14
C CYS A 46 -11.37 1.44 3.58
N ILE A 47 -11.02 0.20 3.93
CA ILE A 47 -10.50 -0.14 5.26
C ILE A 47 -9.18 0.60 5.51
N ALA A 48 -8.26 0.58 4.54
CA ALA A 48 -6.94 1.20 4.68
C ALA A 48 -7.02 2.72 4.93
N HIS A 49 -7.97 3.40 4.29
CA HIS A 49 -8.19 4.84 4.49
C HIS A 49 -9.06 5.20 5.69
N ASN A 50 -9.71 4.22 6.33
CA ASN A 50 -10.58 4.49 7.46
C ASN A 50 -9.79 4.97 8.70
N LYS A 51 -10.30 6.00 9.37
CA LYS A 51 -9.76 6.50 10.65
C LYS A 51 -9.90 5.53 11.81
N MET A 52 -10.69 4.47 11.71
CA MET A 52 -10.76 3.43 12.74
C MET A 52 -10.92 2.07 12.09
N TYR A 53 -10.33 1.05 12.69
CA TYR A 53 -10.61 -0.33 12.32
C TYR A 53 -11.78 -0.83 13.17
N ASN A 54 -12.92 -1.10 12.52
CA ASN A 54 -14.15 -1.52 13.20
C ASN A 54 -14.31 -3.05 13.27
N GLY A 55 -13.31 -3.82 12.84
CA GLY A 55 -13.35 -5.28 12.90
C GLY A 55 -12.90 -5.84 14.25
N LYS A 56 -13.21 -7.12 14.50
CA LYS A 56 -12.86 -7.81 15.75
C LYS A 56 -11.47 -8.45 15.74
N SER A 57 -10.81 -8.51 14.59
CA SER A 57 -9.53 -9.20 14.42
C SER A 57 -8.36 -8.32 14.88
N ARG A 58 -7.66 -8.77 15.95
CA ARG A 58 -6.49 -8.06 16.50
C ARG A 58 -5.36 -7.93 15.49
N HIS A 59 -5.04 -8.99 14.74
CA HIS A 59 -3.93 -8.96 13.79
C HIS A 59 -4.23 -8.07 12.57
N LEU A 60 -5.51 -7.88 12.22
CA LEU A 60 -5.91 -6.89 11.22
C LEU A 60 -5.89 -5.47 11.77
N SER A 61 -6.27 -5.27 13.04
CA SER A 61 -6.17 -3.96 13.69
C SER A 61 -4.72 -3.43 13.72
N LEU A 62 -3.75 -4.28 14.05
CA LEU A 62 -2.33 -3.91 14.03
C LEU A 62 -1.85 -3.55 12.61
N ARG A 63 -2.23 -4.34 11.61
CA ARG A 63 -1.91 -4.06 10.20
C ARG A 63 -2.58 -2.78 9.71
N HIS A 64 -3.79 -2.49 10.16
CA HIS A 64 -4.50 -1.26 9.84
C HIS A 64 -3.78 -0.02 10.37
N ALA A 65 -3.37 -0.06 11.64
CA ALA A 65 -2.59 1.01 12.24
C ALA A 65 -1.30 1.27 11.45
N TYR A 66 -0.58 0.19 11.10
CA TYR A 66 0.64 0.28 10.30
C TYR A 66 0.42 0.87 8.91
N ILE A 67 -0.55 0.34 8.15
CA ILE A 67 -0.87 0.86 6.81
C ILE A 67 -1.25 2.34 6.86
N ARG A 68 -2.04 2.73 7.85
CA ARG A 68 -2.43 4.13 8.01
C ARG A 68 -1.23 5.03 8.30
N GLU A 69 -0.29 4.59 9.13
CA GLU A 69 0.97 5.32 9.38
C GLU A 69 1.74 5.56 8.07
N LEU A 70 1.84 4.53 7.22
CA LEU A 70 2.52 4.67 5.93
C LEU A 70 1.82 5.67 5.00
N VAL A 71 0.48 5.65 4.98
CA VAL A 71 -0.31 6.60 4.19
C VAL A 71 -0.18 8.01 4.75
N SER A 72 -0.29 8.21 6.07
CA SER A 72 -0.20 9.53 6.70
C SER A 72 1.18 10.16 6.54
N ASN A 73 2.23 9.34 6.54
CA ASN A 73 3.61 9.80 6.33
C ASN A 73 3.98 9.97 4.85
N GLY A 74 3.02 9.78 3.93
CA GLY A 74 3.25 9.87 2.49
C GLY A 74 4.30 8.86 1.99
N VAL A 75 4.40 7.70 2.62
CA VAL A 75 5.27 6.60 2.15
C VAL A 75 4.59 5.86 1.02
N ILE A 76 3.31 5.57 1.19
CA ILE A 76 2.51 4.87 0.20
C ILE A 76 1.23 5.63 -0.12
N ASN A 77 0.73 5.41 -1.34
CA ASN A 77 -0.63 5.74 -1.76
C ASN A 77 -1.32 4.44 -2.18
N ILE A 78 -2.58 4.25 -1.81
CA ILE A 78 -3.32 3.03 -2.11
C ILE A 78 -4.34 3.33 -3.19
N VAL A 79 -4.28 2.58 -4.29
CA VAL A 79 -5.12 2.83 -5.47
C VAL A 79 -5.90 1.58 -5.80
N TYR A 80 -7.23 1.69 -5.86
CA TYR A 80 -8.07 0.61 -6.35
C TYR A 80 -7.97 0.49 -7.87
N LEU A 81 -7.71 -0.71 -8.37
CA LEU A 81 -7.81 -1.07 -9.78
C LEU A 81 -8.92 -2.10 -9.99
N ARG A 82 -9.90 -1.75 -10.83
CA ARG A 82 -10.87 -2.72 -11.34
C ARG A 82 -10.15 -3.77 -12.18
N SER A 83 -10.50 -5.05 -12.01
CA SER A 83 -9.84 -6.21 -12.62
C SER A 83 -9.59 -6.09 -14.13
N ASN A 84 -10.49 -5.46 -14.87
CA ASN A 84 -10.34 -5.26 -16.32
C ASN A 84 -9.13 -4.39 -16.69
N LYS A 85 -8.69 -3.52 -15.78
CA LYS A 85 -7.48 -2.67 -15.94
C LYS A 85 -6.20 -3.36 -15.50
N ILE A 86 -6.27 -4.35 -14.60
CA ILE A 86 -5.10 -5.13 -14.18
C ILE A 86 -4.51 -5.85 -15.39
N TRP A 87 -5.34 -6.54 -16.16
CA TRP A 87 -4.93 -7.23 -17.38
C TRP A 87 -4.32 -6.31 -18.44
N LEU A 88 -4.80 -5.06 -18.56
CA LEU A 88 -4.23 -4.09 -19.50
C LEU A 88 -2.82 -3.62 -19.09
N ILE A 89 -2.55 -3.47 -17.80
CA ILE A 89 -1.19 -3.13 -17.30
C ILE A 89 -0.22 -4.29 -17.52
N TYR A 90 -0.68 -5.53 -17.31
CA TYR A 90 0.14 -6.72 -17.59
C TYR A 90 0.38 -6.91 -19.11
N SER A 91 -0.65 -6.65 -19.94
CA SER A 91 -0.57 -6.80 -21.40
C SER A 91 0.35 -5.77 -22.06
N GLN A 92 0.42 -4.53 -21.56
CA GLN A 92 1.35 -3.52 -22.11
C GLN A 92 2.82 -3.70 -21.69
N LYS A 93 3.13 -4.70 -20.86
CA LYS A 93 4.52 -5.08 -20.53
C LYS A 93 5.09 -6.16 -21.46
N HIS A 94 4.34 -6.59 -22.47
CA HIS A 94 4.74 -7.57 -23.48
C HIS A 94 4.52 -7.05 -24.90
#